data_AF-A0A955FZ24-F1
#
_entry.id   AF-A0A955FZ24-F1
#
_cell.length_a   1.000
_cell.length_b   1.000
_cell.length_c   1.000
_cell.angle_alpha   90.00
_cell.angle_beta   90.00
_cell.angle_gamma   90.00
#
_symmetry.space_group_name_H-M   'P 1'
#
loop_
_entity.id
_entity.type
_entity.pdbx_description
1 polymer ?
#
loop_
_entity_poly.entity_id
_entity_poly.type
_entity_poly.pdbx_seq_one_letter_code
_entity_poly.pdbx_strand_id
1 'polypeptide(L)'
;MSSSVREMVSIEGLSKAAVLAKLYNASSPAGMGFMMASNGPVLMTVEQAQALLDAGSDASGDYPEGMAALRGNDVYFDYLYGRPLKLDLSSDEEFDPWGFDRDNGGPGTAARLIDELRSSDETNTESTQDAHEVNLNEKVESAMRMAMQMGEPALGMAVLAQIARETLPLPQPPSLPSGKQYLGWCTEEALKYFDSSPTNAIMVFLELVSNDARTRWIMQTDFTVPLLLMGMEGREQMRKMMLGFTVR
;
A
#
# COMPACT_ATOMS: atom_id res chain seq x y z
N MET A 1 -34.66 9.14 -20.51
CA MET A 1 -33.38 8.85 -19.85
C MET A 1 -33.04 10.08 -19.04
N SER A 2 -33.27 10.04 -17.72
CA SER A 2 -32.92 11.16 -16.85
C SER A 2 -31.41 11.14 -16.69
N SER A 3 -30.74 12.19 -17.16
CA SER A 3 -29.36 12.47 -16.79
C SER A 3 -29.36 12.72 -15.29
N SER A 4 -29.01 11.72 -14.47
CA SER A 4 -28.74 12.02 -13.07
C SER A 4 -27.53 12.93 -13.06
N VAL A 5 -27.69 14.14 -12.54
CA VAL A 5 -26.56 14.99 -12.20
C VAL A 5 -25.69 14.17 -11.26
N ARG A 6 -24.42 13.90 -11.65
CA ARG A 6 -23.46 13.33 -10.71
C ARG A 6 -23.26 14.36 -9.61
N GLU A 7 -23.42 13.96 -8.37
CA GLU A 7 -23.20 14.84 -7.23
C GLU A 7 -21.68 15.04 -7.08
N MET A 8 -21.22 16.23 -7.44
CA MET A 8 -19.81 16.63 -7.31
C MET A 8 -19.49 16.85 -5.82
N VAL A 9 -18.27 16.53 -5.41
CA VAL A 9 -17.80 16.80 -4.04
C VAL A 9 -17.05 18.13 -4.02
N SER A 10 -17.54 19.07 -3.22
CA SER A 10 -16.89 20.38 -3.06
C SER A 10 -15.64 20.30 -2.19
N ILE A 11 -14.52 20.80 -2.71
CA ILE A 11 -13.24 20.98 -2.04
C ILE A 11 -12.89 22.47 -1.88
N GLU A 12 -13.83 23.38 -2.16
CA GLU A 12 -13.61 24.82 -2.05
C GLU A 12 -13.08 25.19 -0.66
N GLY A 13 -11.98 25.93 -0.63
CA GLY A 13 -11.30 26.36 0.60
C GLY A 13 -10.43 25.29 1.27
N LEU A 14 -10.34 24.08 0.72
CA LEU A 14 -9.42 23.04 1.20
C LEU A 14 -8.13 23.01 0.37
N SER A 15 -7.03 22.62 1.02
CA SER A 15 -5.79 22.32 0.30
C SER A 15 -5.93 21.05 -0.52
N LYS A 16 -5.57 21.08 -1.81
CA LYS A 16 -5.50 19.88 -2.66
C LYS A 16 -4.59 18.80 -2.08
N ALA A 17 -3.51 19.18 -1.41
CA ALA A 17 -2.61 18.24 -0.75
C ALA A 17 -3.31 17.53 0.42
N ALA A 18 -4.12 18.24 1.21
CA ALA A 18 -4.89 17.64 2.29
C ALA A 18 -6.00 16.72 1.75
N VAL A 19 -6.67 17.12 0.67
CA VAL A 19 -7.65 16.28 -0.05
C VAL A 19 -7.00 14.98 -0.54
N LEU A 20 -5.87 15.08 -1.25
CA LEU A 20 -5.13 13.93 -1.75
C LEU A 20 -4.68 13.00 -0.62
N ALA A 21 -4.09 13.54 0.44
CA ALA A 21 -3.65 12.76 1.59
C ALA A 21 -4.83 12.05 2.29
N LYS A 22 -5.95 12.73 2.53
CA LYS A 22 -7.14 12.16 3.15
C LYS A 22 -7.69 10.98 2.34
N LEU A 23 -7.86 11.16 1.03
CA LEU A 23 -8.38 10.12 0.15
C LEU A 23 -7.40 8.96 -0.03
N TYR A 24 -6.10 9.25 -0.13
CA TYR A 24 -5.06 8.21 -0.14
C TYR A 24 -5.09 7.37 1.14
N ASN A 25 -5.13 8.03 2.31
CA ASN A 25 -5.11 7.35 3.60
C ASN A 25 -6.35 6.49 3.84
N ALA A 26 -7.50 6.85 3.27
CA ALA A 26 -8.71 6.02 3.31
C ALA A 26 -8.73 4.88 2.27
N SER A 27 -7.89 4.96 1.23
CA SER A 27 -7.81 3.95 0.17
C SER A 27 -6.88 2.79 0.57
N SER A 28 -6.90 1.68 -0.18
CA SER A 28 -6.03 0.52 0.06
C SER A 28 -5.55 -0.10 -1.26
N PRO A 29 -4.36 -0.76 -1.30
CA PRO A 29 -3.84 -1.37 -2.51
C PRO A 29 -4.78 -2.45 -3.06
N ALA A 30 -4.89 -2.57 -4.38
CA ALA A 30 -5.78 -3.52 -5.04
C ALA A 30 -5.06 -4.37 -6.10
N GLY A 31 -5.33 -5.68 -6.15
CA GLY A 31 -4.76 -6.59 -7.15
C GLY A 31 -3.23 -6.49 -7.21
N MET A 32 -2.67 -6.29 -8.41
CA MET A 32 -1.21 -6.13 -8.58
C MET A 32 -0.63 -4.88 -7.90
N GLY A 33 -1.47 -3.93 -7.47
CA GLY A 33 -1.07 -2.75 -6.71
C GLY A 33 -0.39 -3.07 -5.38
N PHE A 34 -0.65 -4.25 -4.79
CA PHE A 34 0.07 -4.72 -3.60
C PHE A 34 1.59 -4.82 -3.80
N MET A 35 2.07 -5.06 -5.03
CA MET A 35 3.52 -5.05 -5.30
C MET A 35 4.09 -3.63 -5.28
N MET A 36 3.30 -2.64 -5.70
CA MET A 36 3.72 -1.23 -5.78
C MET A 36 3.61 -0.48 -4.45
N ALA A 37 2.74 -0.95 -3.54
CA ALA A 37 2.54 -0.35 -2.22
C ALA A 37 3.83 -0.21 -1.42
N SER A 38 4.82 -1.08 -1.66
CA SER A 38 6.12 -1.02 -0.98
C SER A 38 6.96 0.22 -1.29
N ASN A 39 6.68 0.91 -2.38
CA ASN A 39 7.35 2.16 -2.77
C ASN A 39 6.65 3.41 -2.22
N GLY A 40 5.46 3.24 -1.62
CA GLY A 40 4.65 4.33 -1.09
C GLY A 40 4.66 4.38 0.44
N PRO A 41 4.23 5.51 1.03
CA PRO A 41 4.01 5.57 2.46
C PRO A 41 2.76 4.76 2.85
N VAL A 42 2.78 4.14 4.03
CA VAL A 42 1.55 3.58 4.64
C VAL A 42 0.54 4.68 4.90
N LEU A 43 1.04 5.80 5.44
CA LEU A 43 0.26 7.01 5.69
C LEU A 43 0.89 8.21 4.97
N MET A 44 0.12 8.84 4.10
CA MET A 44 0.51 10.04 3.39
C MET A 44 0.27 11.29 4.24
N THR A 45 1.33 12.05 4.45
CA THR A 45 1.29 13.39 5.04
C THR A 45 0.90 14.45 4.00
N VAL A 46 0.46 15.62 4.47
CA VAL A 46 0.13 16.74 3.58
C VAL A 46 1.37 17.20 2.81
N GLU A 47 2.55 17.19 3.43
CA GLU A 47 3.81 17.58 2.82
C GLU A 47 4.21 16.63 1.68
N GLN A 48 4.03 15.32 1.88
CA GLN A 48 4.26 14.32 0.83
C GLN A 48 3.26 14.48 -0.32
N ALA A 49 1.99 14.72 -0.01
CA ALA A 49 0.97 14.98 -1.02
C ALA A 49 1.27 16.25 -1.82
N GLN A 50 1.70 17.33 -1.16
CA GLN A 50 2.11 18.57 -1.83
C GLN A 50 3.30 18.33 -2.77
N ALA A 51 4.31 17.60 -2.32
CA ALA A 51 5.46 17.25 -3.16
C ALA A 51 5.04 16.45 -4.41
N LEU A 52 4.04 15.57 -4.31
CA LEU A 52 3.48 14.85 -5.46
C LEU A 52 2.72 15.79 -6.42
N LEU A 53 1.94 16.73 -5.90
CA LEU A 53 1.25 17.73 -6.73
C LEU A 53 2.25 18.65 -7.45
N ASP A 54 3.31 19.07 -6.77
CA ASP A 54 4.36 19.93 -7.34
C ASP A 54 5.17 19.21 -8.43
N ALA A 55 5.36 17.89 -8.28
CA ALA A 55 6.03 17.05 -9.26
C ALA A 55 5.13 16.68 -10.45
N GLY A 56 3.82 16.89 -10.35
CA GLY A 56 2.83 16.56 -11.37
C GLY A 56 2.38 15.09 -11.36
N SER A 57 1.30 14.79 -12.09
CA SER A 57 0.62 13.49 -12.10
C SER A 57 1.45 12.28 -12.57
N ASP A 58 2.63 12.50 -13.16
CA ASP A 58 3.62 11.43 -13.44
C ASP A 58 4.35 10.93 -12.17
N ALA A 59 4.32 11.70 -11.08
CA ALA A 59 5.07 11.41 -9.86
C ALA A 59 4.56 10.18 -9.09
N SER A 60 3.34 9.68 -9.39
CA SER A 60 2.83 8.47 -8.75
C SER A 60 3.56 7.20 -9.18
N GLY A 61 4.31 7.25 -10.30
CA GLY A 61 5.05 6.11 -10.85
C GLY A 61 4.16 5.00 -11.44
N ASP A 62 2.84 5.18 -11.45
CA ASP A 62 1.89 4.20 -11.96
C ASP A 62 1.87 4.16 -13.51
N TYR A 63 2.48 5.15 -14.16
CA TYR A 63 2.63 5.23 -15.61
C TYR A 63 4.09 5.47 -16.02
N PRO A 64 4.50 5.01 -17.22
CA PRO A 64 5.78 5.42 -17.80
C PRO A 64 5.89 6.94 -17.84
N GLU A 65 7.09 7.45 -17.54
CA GLU A 65 7.41 8.88 -17.55
C GLU A 65 6.90 9.58 -18.83
N GLY A 66 6.21 10.72 -18.67
CA GLY A 66 5.69 11.52 -19.78
C GLY A 66 4.30 11.11 -20.28
N MET A 67 3.64 10.13 -19.65
CA MET A 67 2.28 9.73 -20.00
C MET A 67 1.20 10.64 -19.39
N ALA A 68 1.46 11.29 -18.25
CA ALA A 68 0.52 12.26 -17.66
C ALA A 68 0.27 13.45 -18.59
N ALA A 69 1.30 13.89 -19.33
CA ALA A 69 1.20 14.95 -20.34
C ALA A 69 0.15 14.66 -21.42
N LEU A 70 -0.15 13.37 -21.70
CA LEU A 70 -1.18 12.98 -22.68
C LEU A 70 -2.62 13.20 -22.17
N ARG A 71 -2.82 13.34 -20.85
CA ARG A 71 -4.15 13.56 -20.26
C ARG A 71 -4.52 15.05 -20.13
N GLY A 72 -3.56 15.95 -20.33
CA GLY A 72 -3.81 17.40 -20.32
C GLY A 72 -4.18 17.99 -18.94
N ASN A 73 -4.16 17.18 -17.88
CA ASN A 73 -4.38 17.60 -16.49
C ASN A 73 -3.19 17.18 -15.62
N ASP A 74 -2.46 18.19 -15.11
CA ASP A 74 -1.22 18.00 -14.33
C ASP A 74 -1.45 17.38 -12.94
N VAL A 75 -2.71 17.20 -12.52
CA VAL A 75 -3.10 16.74 -11.17
C VAL A 75 -4.27 15.74 -11.20
N TYR A 76 -4.13 14.70 -12.03
CA TYR A 76 -5.03 13.55 -12.08
C TYR A 76 -4.33 12.27 -11.57
N PHE A 77 -4.93 11.57 -10.61
CA PHE A 77 -4.40 10.35 -10.01
C PHE A 77 -5.32 9.16 -10.29
N ASP A 78 -4.96 8.33 -11.28
CA ASP A 78 -5.68 7.09 -11.57
C ASP A 78 -5.48 6.07 -10.43
N TYR A 79 -4.19 5.86 -10.11
CA TYR A 79 -3.68 5.13 -8.97
C TYR A 79 -2.63 6.02 -8.27
N LEU A 80 -2.30 5.66 -7.04
CA LEU A 80 -1.15 6.18 -6.32
C LEU A 80 -0.57 5.08 -5.44
N TYR A 81 0.66 4.63 -5.72
CA TYR A 81 1.31 3.52 -5.03
C TYR A 81 0.45 2.23 -5.02
N GLY A 82 -0.20 1.93 -6.14
CA GLY A 82 -1.08 0.77 -6.27
C GLY A 82 -2.44 0.90 -5.59
N ARG A 83 -2.77 2.06 -5.01
CA ARG A 83 -4.10 2.38 -4.45
C ARG A 83 -4.96 3.08 -5.51
N PRO A 84 -6.16 2.58 -5.85
CA PRO A 84 -7.03 3.23 -6.83
C PRO A 84 -7.63 4.52 -6.25
N LEU A 85 -7.40 5.65 -6.91
CA LEU A 85 -7.94 6.96 -6.50
C LEU A 85 -8.93 7.52 -7.50
N LYS A 86 -8.63 7.44 -8.81
CA LYS A 86 -9.45 8.01 -9.89
C LYS A 86 -9.79 9.49 -9.67
N LEU A 87 -8.86 10.23 -9.10
CA LEU A 87 -9.09 11.55 -8.54
C LEU A 87 -8.54 12.63 -9.47
N ASP A 88 -9.41 13.53 -9.92
CA ASP A 88 -9.02 14.74 -10.65
C ASP A 88 -9.05 15.95 -9.73
N LEU A 89 -7.89 16.59 -9.52
CA LEU A 89 -7.74 17.81 -8.72
C LEU A 89 -7.39 19.01 -9.60
N SER A 90 -7.75 19.01 -10.88
CA SER A 90 -7.53 20.17 -11.75
C SER A 90 -8.35 21.39 -11.32
N SER A 91 -9.51 21.18 -10.70
CA SER A 91 -10.36 22.23 -10.12
C SER A 91 -10.00 22.53 -8.67
N ASP A 92 -10.14 23.78 -8.24
CA ASP A 92 -10.01 24.20 -6.83
C ASP A 92 -11.34 24.11 -6.05
N GLU A 93 -12.46 23.85 -6.75
CA GLU A 93 -13.80 23.96 -6.18
C GLU A 93 -14.44 22.60 -5.91
N GLU A 94 -14.26 21.63 -6.82
CA GLU A 94 -14.96 20.34 -6.77
C GLU A 94 -14.30 19.24 -7.60
N PHE A 95 -14.65 17.98 -7.34
CA PHE A 95 -14.27 16.83 -8.17
C PHE A 95 -15.41 15.80 -8.29
N ASP A 96 -15.36 14.95 -9.32
CA ASP A 96 -16.29 13.82 -9.49
C ASP A 96 -15.84 12.64 -8.61
N PRO A 97 -16.62 12.24 -7.58
CA PRO A 97 -16.21 11.20 -6.64
C PRO A 97 -16.39 9.78 -7.19
N TRP A 98 -17.08 9.60 -8.33
CA TRP A 98 -17.59 8.29 -8.75
C TRP A 98 -16.52 7.20 -8.81
N GLY A 99 -15.33 7.53 -9.34
CA GLY A 99 -14.25 6.55 -9.46
C GLY A 99 -13.65 6.17 -8.11
N PHE A 100 -13.48 7.14 -7.22
CA PHE A 100 -12.99 6.90 -5.87
C PHE A 100 -13.98 6.05 -5.07
N ASP A 101 -15.24 6.46 -5.02
CA ASP A 101 -16.31 5.80 -4.27
C ASP A 101 -16.49 4.34 -4.71
N ARG A 102 -16.50 4.08 -6.02
CA ARG A 102 -16.63 2.72 -6.56
C ARG A 102 -15.54 1.78 -6.03
N ASP A 103 -14.31 2.26 -5.90
CA ASP A 103 -13.14 1.46 -5.55
C ASP A 103 -12.79 1.50 -4.05
N ASN A 104 -13.45 2.39 -3.28
CA ASN A 104 -13.16 2.66 -1.87
C ASN A 104 -14.45 2.94 -1.08
N GLY A 105 -15.18 1.91 -0.66
CA GLY A 105 -16.28 1.99 0.31
C GLY A 105 -17.69 2.26 -0.26
N GLY A 106 -17.81 2.61 -1.55
CA GLY A 106 -19.09 2.84 -2.22
C GLY A 106 -19.55 4.30 -2.24
N PRO A 107 -20.75 4.58 -2.83
CA PRO A 107 -21.26 5.92 -3.02
C PRO A 107 -21.33 6.76 -1.75
N GLY A 108 -20.81 7.99 -1.79
CA GLY A 108 -20.80 8.95 -0.68
C GLY A 108 -19.56 8.86 0.22
N THR A 109 -18.63 7.94 -0.05
CA THR A 109 -17.43 7.78 0.79
C THR A 109 -16.52 9.01 0.71
N ALA A 110 -16.24 9.50 -0.50
CA ALA A 110 -15.45 10.70 -0.72
C ALA A 110 -16.07 11.92 -0.03
N ALA A 111 -17.39 12.15 -0.22
CA ALA A 111 -18.08 13.28 0.39
C ALA A 111 -17.92 13.29 1.92
N ARG A 112 -18.16 12.15 2.57
CA ARG A 112 -17.99 11.99 4.03
C ARG A 112 -16.56 12.29 4.47
N LEU A 113 -15.56 11.77 3.76
CA LEU A 113 -14.15 12.01 4.07
C LEU A 113 -13.77 13.49 3.93
N ILE A 114 -14.31 14.19 2.94
CA ILE A 114 -14.07 15.62 2.73
C ILE A 114 -14.76 16.48 3.79
N ASP A 115 -15.98 16.14 4.20
CA ASP A 115 -16.67 16.82 5.31
C ASP A 115 -15.89 16.65 6.63
N GLU A 116 -15.36 15.46 6.90
CA GLU A 116 -14.48 15.22 8.04
C GLU A 116 -13.20 16.04 7.96
N LEU A 117 -12.54 16.08 6.80
CA LEU A 117 -11.35 16.89 6.61
C LEU A 117 -11.65 18.36 6.89
N ARG A 118 -12.77 18.88 6.38
CA ARG A 118 -13.19 20.28 6.60
C ARG A 118 -13.48 20.61 8.06
N SER A 119 -13.95 19.63 8.85
CA SER A 119 -14.30 19.84 10.26
C SER A 119 -13.13 19.69 11.23
N SER A 120 -12.07 18.98 10.85
CA SER A 120 -10.96 18.60 11.73
C SER A 120 -9.59 19.08 11.27
N ASP A 121 -9.43 19.41 9.99
CA ASP A 121 -8.15 19.56 9.28
C ASP A 121 -7.24 18.31 9.37
N GLU A 122 -7.77 17.15 9.78
CA GLU A 122 -7.00 15.91 9.94
C GLU A 122 -7.16 14.97 8.73
N THR A 123 -6.02 14.56 8.17
CA THR A 123 -5.96 13.64 7.01
C THR A 123 -6.01 12.16 7.40
N ASN A 124 -6.00 11.83 8.70
CA ASN A 124 -6.00 10.46 9.21
C ASN A 124 -6.81 10.32 10.52
N THR A 125 -8.11 10.56 10.43
CA THR A 125 -9.06 10.37 11.53
C THR A 125 -9.33 8.88 11.77
N GLU A 126 -9.94 8.52 12.91
CA GLU A 126 -10.43 7.15 13.18
C GLU A 126 -11.31 6.63 12.03
N SER A 127 -12.25 7.44 11.53
CA SER A 127 -13.07 7.10 10.36
C SER A 127 -12.27 6.88 9.07
N THR A 128 -11.13 7.55 8.91
CA THR A 128 -10.20 7.32 7.77
C THR A 128 -9.55 5.95 7.91
N GLN A 129 -9.14 5.58 9.12
CA GLN A 129 -8.53 4.28 9.43
C GLN A 129 -9.56 3.16 9.25
N ASP A 130 -10.80 3.36 9.70
CA ASP A 130 -11.89 2.41 9.50
C ASP A 130 -12.18 2.19 8.01
N ALA A 131 -12.25 3.26 7.22
CA ALA A 131 -12.44 3.16 5.77
C ALA A 131 -11.30 2.38 5.11
N HIS A 132 -10.05 2.65 5.52
CA HIS A 132 -8.88 1.92 5.06
C HIS A 132 -8.93 0.43 5.41
N GLU A 133 -9.29 0.08 6.64
CA GLU A 133 -9.35 -1.32 7.10
C GLU A 133 -10.43 -2.10 6.34
N VAL A 134 -11.62 -1.53 6.16
CA VAL A 134 -12.69 -2.14 5.36
C VAL A 134 -12.21 -2.39 3.93
N ASN A 135 -11.64 -1.35 3.29
CA ASN A 135 -11.11 -1.45 1.93
C ASN A 135 -9.97 -2.47 1.81
N LEU A 136 -9.10 -2.56 2.82
CA LEU A 136 -7.98 -3.49 2.83
C LEU A 136 -8.48 -4.93 2.91
N ASN A 137 -9.39 -5.23 3.82
CA ASN A 137 -9.92 -6.58 4.03
C ASN A 137 -10.57 -7.14 2.76
N GLU A 138 -11.36 -6.32 2.04
CA GLU A 138 -11.96 -6.71 0.76
C GLU A 138 -10.89 -6.99 -0.33
N LYS A 139 -9.84 -6.15 -0.38
CA LYS A 139 -8.79 -6.24 -1.40
C LYS A 139 -7.78 -7.35 -1.12
N VAL A 140 -7.53 -7.69 0.14
CA VAL A 140 -6.65 -8.80 0.56
C VAL A 140 -7.21 -10.14 0.07
N GLU A 141 -8.50 -10.40 0.30
CA GLU A 141 -9.11 -11.68 -0.10
C GLU A 141 -9.03 -11.88 -1.62
N SER A 142 -9.42 -10.84 -2.38
CA SER A 142 -9.40 -10.89 -3.84
C SER A 142 -7.99 -11.03 -4.40
N ALA A 143 -7.00 -10.34 -3.84
CA ALA A 143 -5.60 -10.45 -4.25
C ALA A 143 -4.99 -11.81 -3.92
N MET A 144 -5.30 -12.38 -2.74
CA MET A 144 -4.86 -13.74 -2.39
C MET A 144 -5.46 -14.80 -3.30
N ARG A 145 -6.76 -14.68 -3.62
CA ARG A 145 -7.41 -15.57 -4.59
C ARG A 145 -6.77 -15.44 -5.96
N MET A 146 -6.48 -14.22 -6.42
CA MET A 146 -5.79 -13.98 -7.68
C MET A 146 -4.41 -14.63 -7.71
N ALA A 147 -3.60 -14.44 -6.66
CA ALA A 147 -2.28 -15.04 -6.53
C ALA A 147 -2.34 -16.57 -6.65
N MET A 148 -3.31 -17.21 -6.00
CA MET A 148 -3.51 -18.66 -6.08
C MET A 148 -3.96 -19.14 -7.47
N GLN A 149 -4.88 -18.42 -8.12
CA GLN A 149 -5.43 -18.80 -9.42
C GLN A 149 -4.43 -18.62 -10.56
N MET A 150 -3.65 -17.55 -10.51
CA MET A 150 -2.63 -17.26 -11.52
C MET A 150 -1.33 -18.03 -11.28
N GLY A 151 -1.13 -18.58 -10.07
CA GLY A 151 0.16 -19.11 -9.67
C GLY A 151 1.22 -18.02 -9.54
N GLU A 152 0.82 -16.86 -9.01
CA GLU A 152 1.68 -15.68 -8.79
C GLU A 152 2.08 -15.57 -7.30
N PRO A 153 3.08 -16.32 -6.83
CA PRO A 153 3.49 -16.32 -5.43
C PRO A 153 4.02 -14.95 -4.97
N ALA A 154 4.61 -14.17 -5.90
CA ALA A 154 5.08 -12.81 -5.65
C ALA A 154 3.96 -11.89 -5.16
N LEU A 155 2.77 -11.99 -5.76
CA LEU A 155 1.61 -11.21 -5.34
C LEU A 155 1.16 -11.59 -3.92
N GLY A 156 1.06 -12.90 -3.63
CA GLY A 156 0.68 -13.36 -2.29
C GLY A 156 1.66 -12.89 -1.21
N MET A 157 2.97 -12.91 -1.50
CA MET A 157 3.99 -12.38 -0.60
C MET A 157 3.87 -10.86 -0.41
N ALA A 158 3.59 -10.12 -1.48
CA ALA A 158 3.38 -8.67 -1.41
C ALA A 158 2.17 -8.30 -0.53
N VAL A 159 1.07 -9.06 -0.64
CA VAL A 159 -0.11 -8.90 0.23
C VAL A 159 0.27 -9.14 1.70
N LEU A 160 0.97 -10.25 2.00
CA LEU A 160 1.43 -10.56 3.37
C LEU A 160 2.37 -9.48 3.95
N ALA A 161 3.30 -8.98 3.14
CA ALA A 161 4.21 -7.91 3.54
C ALA A 161 3.45 -6.60 3.84
N GLN A 162 2.44 -6.27 3.03
CA GLN A 162 1.61 -5.08 3.25
C GLN A 162 0.81 -5.18 4.56
N ILE A 163 0.21 -6.33 4.84
CA ILE A 163 -0.51 -6.57 6.12
C ILE A 163 0.45 -6.36 7.30
N ALA A 164 1.68 -6.88 7.24
CA ALA A 164 2.67 -6.65 8.30
C ALA A 164 2.95 -5.15 8.51
N ARG A 165 3.07 -4.38 7.43
CA ARG A 165 3.33 -2.94 7.49
C ARG A 165 2.24 -2.15 8.18
N GLU A 166 1.00 -2.56 8.00
CA GLU A 166 -0.17 -1.84 8.52
C GLU A 166 -0.56 -2.32 9.93
N THR A 167 -0.19 -3.54 10.32
CA THR A 167 -0.68 -4.16 11.57
C THR A 167 0.38 -4.49 12.61
N LEU A 168 1.67 -4.48 12.26
CA LEU A 168 2.76 -4.91 13.16
C LEU A 168 3.77 -3.79 13.42
N PRO A 169 4.37 -3.75 14.63
CA PRO A 169 5.38 -2.75 14.99
C PRO A 169 6.74 -3.05 14.35
N LEU A 170 6.90 -2.75 13.06
CA LEU A 170 8.11 -3.10 12.31
C LEU A 170 9.36 -2.35 12.78
N PRO A 171 10.52 -3.03 12.84
CA PRO A 171 11.79 -2.39 13.17
C PRO A 171 12.31 -1.58 11.98
N GLN A 172 12.99 -0.47 12.29
CA GLN A 172 13.70 0.31 11.27
C GLN A 172 14.97 -0.43 10.83
N PRO A 173 15.22 -0.55 9.51
CA PRO A 173 16.35 -1.28 9.00
C PRO A 173 17.69 -0.58 9.31
N PRO A 174 18.68 -1.29 9.89
CA PRO A 174 20.01 -0.75 10.13
C PRO A 174 20.83 -0.69 8.85
N SER A 175 21.81 0.21 8.81
CA SER A 175 22.82 0.24 7.74
C SER A 175 23.81 -0.92 7.91
N LEU A 176 23.57 -2.03 7.19
CA LEU A 176 24.44 -3.21 7.22
C LEU A 176 25.25 -3.37 5.91
N PRO A 177 26.53 -3.79 5.99
CA PRO A 177 27.42 -3.73 4.84
C PRO A 177 27.21 -4.83 3.78
N SER A 178 26.42 -5.87 4.06
CA SER A 178 26.16 -6.94 3.09
C SER A 178 24.73 -7.48 3.14
N GLY A 179 24.25 -8.01 2.02
CA GLY A 179 22.95 -8.69 1.95
C GLY A 179 22.86 -9.90 2.89
N LYS A 180 23.96 -10.61 3.12
CA LYS A 180 24.02 -11.71 4.09
C LYS A 180 23.80 -11.24 5.53
N GLN A 181 24.44 -10.14 5.93
CA GLN A 181 24.23 -9.57 7.27
C GLN A 181 22.82 -8.99 7.41
N TYR A 182 22.31 -8.35 6.35
CA TYR A 182 20.95 -7.84 6.32
C TYR A 182 19.92 -8.97 6.46
N LEU A 183 20.06 -10.07 5.71
CA LEU A 183 19.21 -11.27 5.85
C LEU A 183 19.27 -11.87 7.26
N GLY A 184 20.47 -11.94 7.86
CA GLY A 184 20.62 -12.40 9.23
C GLY A 184 19.87 -11.50 10.23
N TRP A 185 19.96 -10.18 10.06
CA TRP A 185 19.19 -9.22 10.86
C TRP A 185 17.68 -9.37 10.65
N CYS A 186 17.19 -9.45 9.40
CA CYS A 186 15.78 -9.69 9.10
C CYS A 186 15.26 -10.94 9.78
N THR A 187 16.07 -12.01 9.79
CA THR A 187 15.75 -13.27 10.45
C THR A 187 15.56 -13.09 11.96
N GLU A 188 16.53 -12.47 12.65
CA GLU A 188 16.43 -12.28 14.11
C GLU A 188 15.25 -11.38 14.48
N GLU A 189 15.01 -10.32 13.71
CA GLU A 189 13.88 -9.42 13.93
C GLU A 189 12.54 -10.12 13.73
N ALA A 190 12.39 -10.89 12.64
CA ALA A 190 11.19 -11.65 12.36
C ALA A 190 10.90 -12.70 13.45
N LEU A 191 11.92 -13.38 13.96
CA LEU A 191 11.77 -14.40 15.01
C LEU A 191 11.28 -13.85 16.35
N LYS A 192 11.34 -12.52 16.59
CA LYS A 192 10.71 -11.91 17.77
C LYS A 192 9.18 -12.08 17.77
N TYR A 193 8.58 -12.26 16.59
CA TYR A 193 7.14 -12.44 16.42
C TYR A 193 6.69 -13.89 16.48
N PHE A 194 7.61 -14.85 16.43
CA PHE A 194 7.29 -16.27 16.25
C PHE A 194 6.37 -16.81 17.35
N ASP A 195 6.66 -16.48 18.61
CA ASP A 195 5.89 -16.99 19.76
C ASP A 195 4.49 -16.38 19.83
N SER A 196 4.27 -15.20 19.24
CA SER A 196 2.94 -14.61 19.10
C SER A 196 2.15 -15.25 17.96
N SER A 197 2.82 -15.52 16.84
CA SER A 197 2.25 -16.16 15.66
C SER A 197 3.40 -16.48 14.69
N PRO A 198 3.61 -17.75 14.30
CA PRO A 198 4.58 -18.10 13.26
C PRO A 198 4.29 -17.38 11.94
N THR A 199 3.02 -17.10 11.63
CA THR A 199 2.63 -16.31 10.46
C THR A 199 3.11 -14.86 10.57
N ASN A 200 3.06 -14.24 11.76
CA ASN A 200 3.60 -12.89 11.94
C ASN A 200 5.11 -12.86 11.69
N ALA A 201 5.85 -13.88 12.12
CA ALA A 201 7.27 -14.00 11.78
C ALA A 201 7.49 -14.07 10.26
N ILE A 202 6.67 -14.81 9.52
CA ILE A 202 6.74 -14.85 8.05
C ILE A 202 6.45 -13.47 7.44
N MET A 203 5.37 -12.81 7.83
CA MET A 203 4.98 -11.51 7.27
C MET A 203 6.04 -10.44 7.53
N VAL A 204 6.58 -10.38 8.77
CA VAL A 204 7.67 -9.47 9.12
C VAL A 204 8.92 -9.78 8.31
N PHE A 205 9.29 -11.06 8.16
CA PHE A 205 10.44 -11.44 7.34
C PHE A 205 10.28 -10.97 5.89
N LEU A 206 9.14 -11.24 5.26
CA LEU A 206 8.85 -10.83 3.87
C LEU A 206 8.93 -9.31 3.70
N GLU A 207 8.35 -8.55 4.64
CA GLU A 207 8.43 -7.09 4.60
C GLU A 207 9.87 -6.60 4.75
N LEU A 208 10.64 -7.11 5.72
CA LEU A 208 12.02 -6.67 5.95
C LEU A 208 12.94 -6.98 4.76
N VAL A 209 12.81 -8.16 4.14
CA VAL A 209 13.64 -8.51 2.97
C VAL A 209 13.24 -7.73 1.72
N SER A 210 11.99 -7.25 1.62
CA SER A 210 11.53 -6.41 0.51
C SER A 210 12.13 -5.01 0.53
N ASN A 211 12.51 -4.51 1.71
CA ASN A 211 13.03 -3.15 1.91
C ASN A 211 14.49 -2.94 1.49
N ASP A 212 15.24 -4.00 1.16
CA ASP A 212 16.63 -3.90 0.70
C ASP A 212 16.81 -4.59 -0.65
N ALA A 213 17.39 -3.86 -1.61
CA ALA A 213 17.61 -4.36 -2.97
C ALA A 213 18.42 -5.65 -3.03
N ARG A 214 19.29 -5.91 -2.04
CA ARG A 214 20.17 -7.09 -1.97
C ARG A 214 19.42 -8.35 -1.53
N THR A 215 18.26 -8.21 -0.88
CA THR A 215 17.42 -9.33 -0.41
C THR A 215 16.05 -9.37 -1.08
N ARG A 216 15.64 -8.32 -1.79
CA ARG A 216 14.32 -8.22 -2.43
C ARG A 216 14.00 -9.35 -3.41
N TRP A 217 15.01 -9.98 -4.02
CA TRP A 217 14.83 -11.14 -4.90
C TRP A 217 14.13 -12.33 -4.22
N ILE A 218 14.16 -12.41 -2.88
CA ILE A 218 13.42 -13.43 -2.11
C ILE A 218 11.91 -13.32 -2.36
N MET A 219 11.40 -12.11 -2.60
CA MET A 219 9.99 -11.84 -2.93
C MET A 219 9.60 -12.31 -4.34
N GLN A 220 10.57 -12.71 -5.17
CA GLN A 220 10.36 -13.17 -6.54
C GLN A 220 10.60 -14.68 -6.69
N THR A 221 10.82 -15.37 -5.57
CA THR A 221 11.20 -16.77 -5.57
C THR A 221 9.99 -17.65 -5.24
N ASP A 222 9.60 -18.53 -6.16
CA ASP A 222 8.35 -19.31 -6.06
C ASP A 222 8.26 -20.22 -4.84
N PHE A 223 9.41 -20.69 -4.35
CA PHE A 223 9.48 -21.57 -3.19
C PHE A 223 9.59 -20.84 -1.85
N THR A 224 9.61 -19.50 -1.83
CA THR A 224 9.77 -18.73 -0.58
C THR A 224 8.67 -19.06 0.43
N VAL A 225 7.39 -18.93 0.06
CA VAL A 225 6.27 -19.22 0.98
C VAL A 225 6.25 -20.70 1.38
N PRO A 226 6.31 -21.69 0.45
CA PRO A 226 6.39 -23.10 0.83
C PRO A 226 7.53 -23.41 1.82
N LEU A 227 8.72 -22.83 1.61
CA LEU A 227 9.87 -23.05 2.48
C LEU A 227 9.63 -22.45 3.89
N LEU A 228 9.10 -21.23 3.96
CA LEU A 228 8.78 -20.59 5.24
C LEU A 228 7.67 -21.32 6.01
N LEU A 229 6.67 -21.88 5.31
CA LEU A 229 5.62 -22.69 5.94
C LEU A 229 6.17 -23.95 6.60
N MET A 230 7.20 -24.60 6.04
CA MET A 230 7.91 -25.70 6.69
C MET A 230 8.61 -25.27 7.99
N GLY A 231 8.89 -23.97 8.14
CA GLY A 231 9.45 -23.37 9.35
C GLY A 231 8.49 -23.30 10.53
N MET A 232 7.17 -23.40 10.30
CA MET A 232 6.16 -23.19 11.34
C MET A 232 6.19 -24.25 12.44
N GLU A 233 6.82 -25.41 12.20
CA GLU A 233 6.97 -26.50 13.17
C GLU A 233 7.83 -26.12 14.39
N GLY A 234 8.65 -25.08 14.30
CA GLY A 234 9.40 -24.58 15.45
C GLY A 234 10.34 -23.43 15.13
N ARG A 235 10.63 -22.60 16.14
CA ARG A 235 11.44 -21.38 16.01
C ARG A 235 12.80 -21.60 15.34
N GLU A 236 13.52 -22.65 15.74
CA GLU A 236 14.82 -22.99 15.15
C GLU A 236 14.69 -23.52 13.73
N GLN A 237 13.58 -24.18 13.39
CA GLN A 237 13.30 -24.58 12.02
C GLN A 237 13.01 -23.34 11.15
N MET A 238 12.18 -22.41 11.63
CA MET A 238 11.92 -21.13 10.98
C MET A 238 13.21 -20.34 10.72
N ARG A 239 14.07 -20.24 11.74
CA ARG A 239 15.42 -19.63 11.62
C ARG A 239 16.22 -20.25 10.48
N LYS A 240 16.25 -21.59 10.39
CA LYS A 240 16.95 -22.31 9.31
C LYS A 240 16.34 -22.01 7.95
N MET A 241 15.01 -21.97 7.83
CA MET A 241 14.33 -21.65 6.56
C MET A 241 14.67 -20.22 6.10
N MET A 242 14.62 -19.23 7.00
CA MET A 242 14.94 -17.83 6.71
C MET A 242 16.42 -17.61 6.35
N LEU A 243 17.36 -18.27 7.03
CA LEU A 243 18.79 -18.19 6.70
C LEU A 243 19.17 -19.02 5.46
N GLY A 244 18.29 -19.94 5.05
CA GLY A 244 18.46 -20.79 3.86
C GLY A 244 18.47 -20.01 2.55
N PHE A 245 17.96 -18.77 2.53
CA PHE A 245 17.97 -17.88 1.36
C PHE A 245 19.34 -17.25 1.06
N THR A 246 20.46 -17.85 1.49
CA THR A 246 21.80 -17.29 1.26
C THR A 246 22.42 -17.75 -0.08
N VAL A 247 23.32 -16.98 -0.72
CA VAL A 247 23.11 -15.86 -1.67
C VAL A 247 23.80 -16.29 -2.99
N ARG A 248 23.32 -15.85 -4.17
CA ARG A 248 24.06 -15.94 -5.45
C ARG A 248 25.20 -14.91 -5.50
#